data_AF-A0A6G4RYI4-F1
#
_entry.id   AF-A0A6G4RYI4-F1
#
_cell.length_a   1.000
_cell.length_b   1.000
_cell.length_c   1.000
_cell.angle_alpha   90.00
_cell.angle_beta   90.00
_cell.angle_gamma   90.00
#
_symmetry.space_group_name_H-M   'P 1'
#
loop_
_entity.id
_entity.type
_entity.pdbx_description
1 polymer ?
#
loop_
_entity_poly.entity_id
_entity_poly.type
_entity_poly.pdbx_seq_one_letter_code
_entity_poly.pdbx_strand_id
1 'polypeptide(L)'
;GVITPHEMVEELQSGFTVPSDDDFDGVDVTYINGTTWAEETVKCRTSDNPTPVKIESYKLDGVLSRDHAYQIGMRRLMKYLQQRVTFQTTTELDALCYNTGDRIVLTDDIPGNNTISCLVEAMTTAGGVTTFTVTEPLDWSFENPRALIRYQDGSASGLMVASRVGDFQLSVPHLSEFDDPMRVDLSSATIEPIRLVFCGSTRHVYDAIVEEIAPQSDGTCQVTAKEYLESFYQYDDATYPGDAA
;
A
#
# COMPACT_ATOMS: atom_id res chain seq x y z
N GLY A 1 -0.62 -6.39 -0.60
CA GLY A 1 -0.73 -7.08 -1.91
C GLY A 1 -0.03 -6.29 -2.99
N VAL A 2 -0.09 -6.76 -4.24
CA VAL A 2 0.40 -6.05 -5.43
C VAL A 2 -0.64 -6.19 -6.54
N ILE A 3 -0.90 -5.12 -7.29
CA ILE A 3 -1.65 -5.20 -8.55
C ILE A 3 -0.77 -4.61 -9.64
N THR A 4 -0.49 -5.42 -10.64
CA THR A 4 0.36 -5.11 -11.77
C THR A 4 -0.46 -5.13 -13.07
N PRO A 5 0.09 -4.63 -14.19
CA PRO A 5 -0.60 -4.68 -15.48
C PRO A 5 -1.06 -6.10 -15.90
N HIS A 6 -0.45 -7.16 -15.40
CA HIS A 6 -0.87 -8.55 -15.69
C HIS A 6 -2.20 -8.94 -15.00
N GLU A 7 -2.64 -8.21 -13.98
CA GLU A 7 -3.93 -8.41 -13.30
C GLU A 7 -5.00 -7.42 -13.78
N MET A 8 -4.58 -6.35 -14.45
CA MET A 8 -5.44 -5.24 -14.83
C MET A 8 -6.14 -5.54 -16.16
N VAL A 9 -7.47 -5.48 -16.14
CA VAL A 9 -8.32 -5.53 -17.35
C VAL A 9 -8.43 -4.14 -17.98
N GLU A 10 -8.38 -3.10 -17.15
CA GLU A 10 -8.40 -1.69 -17.57
C GLU A 10 -7.16 -0.95 -17.05
N GLU A 11 -6.71 0.06 -17.79
CA GLU A 11 -5.58 0.91 -17.42
C GLU A 11 -5.74 1.49 -16.01
N LEU A 12 -4.61 1.59 -15.28
CA LEU A 12 -4.58 2.25 -13.99
C LEU A 12 -4.88 3.75 -14.14
N GLN A 13 -5.93 4.22 -13.48
CA GLN A 13 -6.31 5.62 -13.45
C GLN A 13 -5.90 6.27 -12.13
N SER A 14 -5.30 7.45 -12.20
CA SER A 14 -4.97 8.28 -11.02
C SER A 14 -5.79 9.57 -11.03
N GLY A 15 -6.48 9.86 -9.93
CA GLY A 15 -7.15 11.13 -9.67
C GLY A 15 -6.40 11.95 -8.62
N PHE A 16 -6.41 13.28 -8.75
CA PHE A 16 -5.85 14.18 -7.74
C PHE A 16 -6.90 15.18 -7.28
N THR A 17 -7.03 15.35 -5.97
CA THR A 17 -7.91 16.36 -5.37
C THR A 17 -7.10 17.54 -4.87
N VAL A 18 -7.40 18.74 -5.37
CA VAL A 18 -6.75 19.99 -4.95
C VAL A 18 -7.23 20.38 -3.54
N PRO A 19 -6.33 20.84 -2.65
CA PRO A 19 -6.73 21.38 -1.36
C PRO A 19 -7.76 22.51 -1.48
N SER A 20 -8.74 22.51 -0.59
CA SER A 20 -9.83 23.48 -0.55
C SER A 20 -10.07 23.98 0.86
N ASP A 21 -10.67 25.17 0.99
CA ASP A 21 -11.15 25.72 2.28
C ASP A 21 -12.24 24.84 2.92
N ASP A 22 -12.82 23.92 2.13
CA ASP A 22 -13.75 22.90 2.60
C ASP A 22 -13.09 21.66 3.22
N ASP A 23 -11.77 21.54 3.18
CA ASP A 23 -11.09 20.43 3.83
C ASP A 23 -11.03 20.61 5.35
N PHE A 24 -11.04 19.51 6.08
CA PHE A 24 -10.77 19.55 7.52
C PHE A 24 -9.29 19.82 7.78
N ASP A 25 -9.01 20.85 8.57
CA ASP A 25 -7.66 21.22 9.00
C ASP A 25 -7.46 21.01 10.52
N GLY A 26 -8.48 20.47 11.20
CA GLY A 26 -8.40 19.99 12.58
C GLY A 26 -9.37 18.82 12.84
N VAL A 27 -9.07 18.01 13.85
CA VAL A 27 -9.95 16.93 14.31
C VAL A 27 -10.10 17.01 15.83
N ASP A 28 -11.33 17.03 16.33
CA ASP A 28 -11.65 16.94 17.75
C ASP A 28 -12.20 15.56 18.05
N VAL A 29 -11.45 14.80 18.84
CA VAL A 29 -11.77 13.41 19.17
C VAL A 29 -12.41 13.34 20.54
N THR A 30 -13.69 13.00 20.59
CA THR A 30 -14.40 12.72 21.84
C THR A 30 -14.33 11.22 22.15
N TYR A 31 -13.84 10.88 23.34
CA TYR A 31 -13.66 9.52 23.84
C TYR A 31 -14.13 9.41 25.30
N ILE A 32 -14.28 8.19 25.82
CA ILE A 32 -14.59 7.95 27.24
C ILE A 32 -13.29 7.63 27.97
N ASN A 33 -12.90 8.45 28.94
CA ASN A 33 -11.70 8.19 29.72
C ASN A 33 -11.88 6.96 30.62
N GLY A 34 -10.99 5.96 30.50
CA GLY A 34 -11.10 4.71 31.25
C GLY A 34 -10.93 4.82 32.78
N THR A 35 -10.42 5.95 33.27
CA THR A 35 -10.25 6.22 34.70
C THR A 35 -11.43 7.01 35.27
N THR A 36 -11.83 8.10 34.59
CA THR A 36 -12.88 9.01 35.08
C THR A 36 -14.27 8.61 34.62
N TRP A 37 -14.39 7.79 33.58
CA TRP A 37 -15.63 7.44 32.88
C TRP A 37 -16.40 8.64 32.33
N ALA A 38 -15.72 9.79 32.20
CA ALA A 38 -16.27 10.99 31.60
C ALA A 38 -15.95 11.03 30.10
N GLU A 39 -16.85 11.65 29.34
CA GLU A 39 -16.52 12.05 27.97
C GLU A 39 -15.49 13.18 28.02
N GLU A 40 -14.37 12.98 27.34
CA GLU A 40 -13.30 13.95 27.21
C GLU A 40 -13.01 14.16 25.73
N THR A 41 -12.58 15.36 25.36
CA THR A 41 -12.23 15.71 23.98
C THR A 41 -10.76 16.04 23.87
N VAL A 42 -10.11 15.44 22.88
CA VAL A 42 -8.71 15.66 22.51
C VAL A 42 -8.68 16.46 21.21
N LYS A 43 -7.94 17.57 21.21
CA LYS A 43 -7.78 18.43 20.03
C LYS A 43 -6.55 17.98 19.24
N CYS A 44 -6.77 17.40 18.07
CA CYS A 44 -5.72 16.98 17.16
C CYS A 44 -5.39 18.13 16.20
N ARG A 45 -4.17 18.67 16.31
CA ARG A 45 -3.68 19.85 15.59
C ARG A 45 -2.23 19.64 15.18
N THR A 46 -1.83 20.23 14.06
CA THR A 46 -0.42 20.33 13.69
C THR A 46 0.20 21.60 14.28
N SER A 47 1.51 21.61 14.50
CA SER A 47 2.20 22.74 15.14
C SER A 47 2.15 24.03 14.32
N ASP A 48 2.00 23.92 13.00
CA ASP A 48 1.88 25.00 12.05
C ASP A 48 0.46 25.58 11.95
N ASN A 49 -0.57 24.84 12.37
CA ASN A 49 -1.96 25.30 12.41
C ASN A 49 -2.64 24.98 13.76
N PRO A 50 -2.33 25.74 14.84
CA PRO A 50 -2.95 25.51 16.15
C PRO A 50 -4.44 25.91 16.19
N THR A 51 -4.88 26.80 15.29
CA THR A 51 -6.24 27.36 15.25
C THR A 51 -6.92 27.06 13.90
N PRO A 52 -7.33 25.82 13.66
CA PRO A 52 -7.95 25.41 12.41
C PRO A 52 -9.30 26.07 12.16
N VAL A 53 -9.62 26.24 10.88
CA VAL A 53 -10.85 26.88 10.42
C VAL A 53 -12.01 25.87 10.41
N LYS A 54 -11.76 24.64 9.95
CA LYS A 54 -12.76 23.59 9.80
C LYS A 54 -12.34 22.36 10.58
N ILE A 55 -13.05 22.12 11.69
CA ILE A 55 -12.77 21.04 12.62
C ILE A 55 -13.79 19.92 12.43
N GLU A 56 -13.30 18.70 12.24
CA GLU A 56 -14.16 17.52 12.31
C GLU A 56 -14.42 17.16 13.78
N SER A 57 -15.68 16.99 14.16
CA SER A 57 -16.04 16.37 15.44
C SER A 57 -16.15 14.86 15.28
N TYR A 58 -15.22 14.11 15.85
CA TYR A 58 -15.12 12.67 15.70
C TYR A 58 -15.32 11.96 17.05
N LYS A 59 -16.27 11.03 17.12
CA LYS A 59 -16.53 10.24 18.33
C LYS A 59 -15.90 8.86 18.22
N LEU A 60 -15.07 8.50 19.19
CA LEU A 60 -14.43 7.19 19.30
C LEU A 60 -15.02 6.40 20.46
N ASP A 61 -15.77 5.37 20.11
CA ASP A 61 -16.27 4.40 21.07
C ASP A 61 -15.24 3.28 21.30
N GLY A 62 -15.09 2.83 22.55
CA GLY A 62 -14.15 1.76 22.92
C GLY A 62 -12.69 2.18 23.13
N VAL A 63 -12.34 3.43 22.82
CA VAL A 63 -11.02 4.00 23.13
C VAL A 63 -11.05 4.62 24.52
N LEU A 64 -10.22 4.09 25.42
CA LEU A 64 -10.19 4.51 26.84
C LEU A 64 -8.96 5.36 27.21
N SER A 65 -7.96 5.41 26.33
CA SER A 65 -6.71 6.15 26.54
C SER A 65 -6.74 7.47 25.78
N ARG A 66 -6.39 8.56 26.48
CA ARG A 66 -6.26 9.89 25.90
C ARG A 66 -5.23 9.94 24.77
N ASP A 67 -4.08 9.30 24.98
CA ASP A 67 -3.01 9.29 23.99
C ASP A 67 -3.44 8.49 22.76
N HIS A 68 -4.19 7.40 22.95
CA HIS A 68 -4.70 6.62 21.82
C HIS A 68 -5.77 7.38 21.02
N ALA A 69 -6.64 8.13 21.69
CA ALA A 69 -7.58 9.04 21.04
C ALA A 69 -6.82 10.10 20.22
N TYR A 70 -5.73 10.66 20.76
CA TYR A 70 -4.87 11.61 20.05
C TYR A 70 -4.21 10.97 18.82
N GLN A 71 -3.62 9.78 18.95
CA GLN A 71 -2.96 9.05 17.86
C GLN A 71 -3.91 8.82 16.69
N ILE A 72 -5.12 8.30 16.96
CA ILE A 72 -6.14 8.06 15.94
C ILE A 72 -6.59 9.37 15.28
N GLY A 73 -6.84 10.41 16.09
CA GLY A 73 -7.25 11.71 15.57
C GLY A 73 -6.19 12.40 14.72
N MET A 74 -4.92 12.33 15.13
CA MET A 74 -3.80 12.83 14.34
C MET A 74 -3.63 12.05 13.05
N ARG A 75 -3.72 10.71 13.06
CA ARG A 75 -3.69 9.91 11.83
C ARG A 75 -4.79 10.33 10.85
N ARG A 76 -5.99 10.59 11.36
CA ARG A 76 -7.13 11.08 10.58
C ARG A 76 -6.87 12.47 10.01
N LEU A 77 -6.35 13.40 10.82
CA LEU A 77 -5.95 14.74 10.38
C LEU A 77 -4.89 14.68 9.28
N MET A 78 -3.85 13.86 9.44
CA MET A 78 -2.79 13.72 8.44
C MET A 78 -3.31 13.23 7.10
N LYS A 79 -4.32 12.34 7.10
CA LYS A 79 -5.02 11.93 5.88
C LYS A 79 -5.79 13.08 5.23
N TYR A 80 -6.53 13.90 5.99
CA TYR A 80 -7.21 15.07 5.41
C TYR A 80 -6.24 16.06 4.78
N LEU A 81 -5.10 16.29 5.42
CA LEU A 81 -4.11 17.23 4.92
C LEU A 81 -3.41 16.71 3.65
N GLN A 82 -3.03 15.42 3.64
CA GLN A 82 -2.03 14.91 2.69
C GLN A 82 -2.54 13.85 1.71
N GLN A 83 -3.62 13.13 1.99
CA GLN A 83 -4.11 12.04 1.13
C GLN A 83 -4.90 12.61 -0.06
N ARG A 84 -4.20 12.95 -1.15
CA ARG A 84 -4.77 13.70 -2.28
C ARG A 84 -4.89 12.89 -3.57
N VAL A 85 -4.20 11.76 -3.66
CA VAL A 85 -4.25 10.90 -4.85
C VAL A 85 -5.17 9.69 -4.60
N THR A 86 -6.03 9.43 -5.57
CA THR A 86 -6.85 8.21 -5.65
C THR A 86 -6.43 7.39 -6.86
N PHE A 87 -6.47 6.08 -6.73
CA PHE A 87 -6.16 5.12 -7.78
C PHE A 87 -7.38 4.26 -8.05
N GLN A 88 -7.63 3.97 -9.33
CA GLN A 88 -8.72 3.14 -9.75
C GLN A 88 -8.27 2.23 -10.89
N THR A 89 -8.62 0.96 -10.80
CA THR A 89 -8.39 -0.03 -11.86
C THR A 89 -9.43 -1.14 -11.74
N THR A 90 -9.53 -1.98 -12.76
CA THR A 90 -10.42 -3.13 -12.80
C THR A 90 -9.57 -4.37 -13.00
N THR A 91 -9.75 -5.39 -12.16
CA THR A 91 -9.13 -6.71 -12.31
C THR A 91 -10.18 -7.75 -12.65
N GLU A 92 -9.76 -8.96 -12.95
CA GLU A 92 -10.64 -10.14 -12.85
C GLU A 92 -10.93 -10.43 -11.36
N LEU A 93 -10.84 -11.69 -10.92
CA LEU A 93 -11.08 -12.09 -9.52
C LEU A 93 -9.91 -11.80 -8.58
N ASP A 94 -8.76 -11.33 -9.09
CA ASP A 94 -7.54 -11.10 -8.32
C ASP A 94 -7.70 -10.10 -7.17
N ALA A 95 -8.54 -9.08 -7.35
CA ALA A 95 -8.81 -8.11 -6.30
C ALA A 95 -9.45 -8.75 -5.05
N LEU A 96 -10.13 -9.89 -5.18
CA LEU A 96 -10.80 -10.57 -4.07
C LEU A 96 -9.81 -11.20 -3.07
N CYS A 97 -8.52 -11.20 -3.37
CA CYS A 97 -7.47 -11.51 -2.40
C CYS A 97 -7.26 -10.40 -1.35
N TYR A 98 -7.88 -9.22 -1.52
CA TYR A 98 -7.67 -8.05 -0.69
C TYR A 98 -8.95 -7.63 0.06
N ASN A 99 -8.78 -6.84 1.12
CA ASN A 99 -9.84 -6.25 1.92
C ASN A 99 -9.67 -4.73 2.00
N THR A 100 -10.77 -4.04 2.33
CA THR A 100 -10.72 -2.61 2.69
C THR A 100 -9.72 -2.37 3.82
N GLY A 101 -8.83 -1.39 3.62
CA GLY A 101 -7.76 -1.04 4.55
C GLY A 101 -6.44 -1.75 4.28
N ASP A 102 -6.39 -2.76 3.40
CA ASP A 102 -5.14 -3.42 3.04
C ASP A 102 -4.21 -2.48 2.29
N ARG A 103 -2.91 -2.53 2.64
CA ARG A 103 -1.88 -1.84 1.87
C ARG A 103 -1.53 -2.67 0.65
N ILE A 104 -1.58 -2.03 -0.51
CA ILE A 104 -1.21 -2.60 -1.79
C ILE A 104 -0.19 -1.72 -2.51
N VAL A 105 0.58 -2.34 -3.39
CA VAL A 105 1.43 -1.65 -4.34
C VAL A 105 0.78 -1.77 -5.71
N LEU A 106 0.55 -0.64 -6.38
CA LEU A 106 0.09 -0.59 -7.75
C LEU A 106 1.27 -0.25 -8.66
N THR A 107 1.31 -0.86 -9.84
CA THR A 107 2.33 -0.57 -10.85
C THR A 107 1.68 -0.35 -12.20
N ASP A 108 2.30 0.45 -13.04
CA ASP A 108 1.91 0.64 -14.44
C ASP A 108 3.04 0.24 -15.40
N ASP A 109 2.73 0.29 -16.69
CA ASP A 109 3.64 0.06 -17.82
C ASP A 109 4.00 1.37 -18.54
N ILE A 110 3.88 2.54 -17.88
CA ILE A 110 4.17 3.83 -18.47
C ILE A 110 5.69 3.97 -18.68
N PRO A 111 6.15 4.25 -19.92
CA PRO A 111 7.56 4.49 -20.18
C PRO A 111 8.13 5.64 -19.32
N GLY A 112 9.21 5.36 -18.60
CA GLY A 112 9.88 6.32 -17.71
C GLY A 112 9.63 6.09 -16.22
N ASN A 113 8.64 5.27 -15.85
CA ASN A 113 8.45 4.81 -14.47
C ASN A 113 9.44 3.70 -14.08
N ASN A 114 10.31 3.23 -14.97
CA ASN A 114 11.34 2.23 -14.62
C ASN A 114 10.75 1.01 -13.88
N THR A 115 9.57 0.55 -14.30
CA THR A 115 8.86 -0.62 -13.80
C THR A 115 8.68 -1.60 -14.95
N ILE A 116 8.90 -2.89 -14.68
CA ILE A 116 8.64 -3.99 -15.61
C ILE A 116 7.89 -5.05 -14.84
N SER A 117 6.63 -5.31 -15.22
CA SER A 117 5.86 -6.41 -14.66
C SER A 117 6.12 -7.69 -15.42
N CYS A 118 6.38 -8.77 -14.69
CA CYS A 118 6.74 -10.05 -15.27
C CYS A 118 6.00 -11.22 -14.64
N LEU A 119 5.93 -12.33 -15.39
CA LEU A 119 5.53 -13.64 -14.89
C LEU A 119 6.79 -14.47 -14.59
N VAL A 120 6.79 -15.20 -13.47
CA VAL A 120 7.86 -16.14 -13.14
C VAL A 120 7.60 -17.49 -13.81
N GLU A 121 8.52 -17.93 -14.66
CA GLU A 121 8.43 -19.22 -15.36
C GLU A 121 9.17 -20.33 -14.62
N ALA A 122 10.28 -19.98 -13.96
CA ALA A 122 11.10 -20.93 -13.24
C ALA A 122 11.79 -20.28 -12.05
N MET A 123 11.99 -21.07 -11.00
CA MET A 123 12.69 -20.67 -9.79
C MET A 123 13.71 -21.74 -9.41
N THR A 124 14.90 -21.31 -8.97
CA THR A 124 15.92 -22.22 -8.43
C THR A 124 16.62 -21.57 -7.26
N THR A 125 16.69 -22.27 -6.14
CA THR A 125 17.36 -21.82 -4.92
C THR A 125 18.65 -22.60 -4.71
N ALA A 126 19.77 -21.90 -4.57
CA ALA A 126 21.07 -22.49 -4.25
C ALA A 126 21.93 -21.49 -3.47
N GLY A 127 22.63 -21.96 -2.43
CA GLY A 127 23.61 -21.15 -1.70
C GLY A 127 23.04 -19.90 -1.02
N GLY A 128 21.78 -19.93 -0.58
CA GLY A 128 21.11 -18.79 0.06
C GLY A 128 20.60 -17.71 -0.90
N VAL A 129 20.59 -18.01 -2.20
CA VAL A 129 20.11 -17.12 -3.26
C VAL A 129 19.05 -17.85 -4.07
N THR A 130 18.01 -17.13 -4.46
CA THR A 130 16.96 -17.62 -5.35
C THR A 130 17.04 -16.88 -6.68
N THR A 131 17.17 -17.64 -7.77
CA THR A 131 17.18 -17.14 -9.14
C THR A 131 15.82 -17.38 -9.78
N PHE A 132 15.28 -16.34 -10.38
CA PHE A 132 14.02 -16.35 -11.13
C PHE A 132 14.30 -16.21 -12.63
N THR A 133 13.62 -17.01 -13.44
CA THR A 133 13.47 -16.80 -14.88
C THR A 133 12.11 -16.16 -15.11
N VAL A 134 12.09 -15.06 -15.86
CA VAL A 134 10.90 -14.24 -16.11
C VAL A 134 10.59 -14.11 -17.61
N THR A 135 9.35 -13.72 -17.92
CA THR A 135 8.84 -13.59 -19.29
C THR A 135 9.37 -12.37 -20.06
N GLU A 136 9.65 -11.25 -19.38
CA GLU A 136 10.04 -9.98 -19.97
C GLU A 136 11.56 -9.72 -19.81
N PRO A 137 12.21 -9.07 -20.79
CA PRO A 137 13.60 -8.68 -20.66
C PRO A 137 13.77 -7.58 -19.62
N LEU A 138 14.75 -7.73 -18.73
CA LEU A 138 15.02 -6.83 -17.63
C LEU A 138 15.96 -5.69 -18.05
N ASP A 139 15.59 -4.46 -17.70
CA ASP A 139 16.42 -3.28 -17.96
C ASP A 139 17.36 -2.98 -16.77
N TRP A 140 18.59 -3.47 -16.87
CA TRP A 140 19.63 -3.25 -15.86
C TRP A 140 20.23 -1.84 -15.86
N SER A 141 19.72 -0.91 -16.69
CA SER A 141 20.07 0.51 -16.60
C SER A 141 19.39 1.22 -15.43
N PHE A 142 18.36 0.62 -14.82
CA PHE A 142 17.66 1.18 -13.67
C PHE A 142 18.61 1.38 -12.48
N GLU A 143 18.49 2.51 -11.80
CA GLU A 143 19.32 2.82 -10.64
C GLU A 143 18.95 1.95 -9.44
N ASN A 144 19.93 1.20 -8.93
CA ASN A 144 19.80 0.26 -7.81
C ASN A 144 18.57 -0.67 -7.98
N PRO A 145 18.60 -1.58 -8.96
CA PRO A 145 17.43 -2.39 -9.31
C PRO A 145 16.92 -3.21 -8.11
N ARG A 146 15.59 -3.36 -8.07
CA ARG A 146 14.84 -4.06 -7.05
C ARG A 146 13.83 -5.00 -7.67
N ALA A 147 13.40 -5.98 -6.88
CA ALA A 147 12.33 -6.88 -7.25
C ALA A 147 11.29 -6.97 -6.13
N LEU A 148 10.02 -7.03 -6.51
CA LEU A 148 8.88 -7.27 -5.64
C LEU A 148 8.10 -8.47 -6.21
N ILE A 149 7.68 -9.38 -5.36
CA ILE A 149 6.91 -10.57 -5.77
C ILE A 149 5.49 -10.45 -5.25
N ARG A 150 4.51 -10.74 -6.12
CA ARG A 150 3.16 -11.11 -5.71
C ARG A 150 3.07 -12.64 -5.70
N TYR A 151 2.89 -13.20 -4.51
CA TYR A 151 2.66 -14.63 -4.34
C TYR A 151 1.26 -15.03 -4.82
N GLN A 152 1.04 -16.32 -4.99
CA GLN A 152 -0.23 -16.86 -5.49
C GLN A 152 -1.41 -16.66 -4.51
N ASP A 153 -1.13 -16.40 -3.23
CA ASP A 153 -2.15 -16.03 -2.23
C ASP A 153 -2.51 -14.52 -2.26
N GLY A 154 -1.93 -13.75 -3.20
CA GLY A 154 -2.08 -12.30 -3.32
C GLY A 154 -1.19 -11.50 -2.37
N SER A 155 -0.51 -12.14 -1.41
CA SER A 155 0.43 -11.45 -0.54
C SER A 155 1.67 -10.99 -1.32
N ALA A 156 2.40 -10.04 -0.75
CA ALA A 156 3.56 -9.42 -1.40
C ALA A 156 4.83 -9.68 -0.60
N SER A 157 5.96 -9.86 -1.27
CA SER A 157 7.26 -9.84 -0.62
C SER A 157 7.62 -8.43 -0.14
N GLY A 158 8.68 -8.31 0.68
CA GLY A 158 9.40 -7.05 0.80
C GLY A 158 10.11 -6.69 -0.51
N LEU A 159 10.52 -5.42 -0.65
CA LEU A 159 11.33 -4.98 -1.79
C LEU A 159 12.75 -5.56 -1.66
N MET A 160 13.16 -6.38 -2.62
CA MET A 160 14.41 -7.13 -2.59
C MET A 160 15.46 -6.51 -3.51
N VAL A 161 16.74 -6.63 -3.14
CA VAL A 161 17.85 -6.26 -4.02
C VAL A 161 17.98 -7.32 -5.13
N ALA A 162 17.84 -6.88 -6.38
CA ALA A 162 18.00 -7.75 -7.55
C ALA A 162 19.44 -7.71 -8.06
N SER A 163 19.99 -8.89 -8.37
CA SER A 163 21.32 -9.04 -9.00
C SER A 163 21.19 -9.65 -10.38
N ARG A 164 21.99 -9.16 -11.33
CA ARG A 164 21.94 -9.61 -12.73
C ARG A 164 22.51 -11.01 -12.86
N VAL A 165 21.71 -11.91 -13.45
CA VAL A 165 22.13 -13.25 -13.88
C VAL A 165 22.09 -13.35 -15.40
N GLY A 166 21.06 -12.78 -16.03
CA GLY A 166 20.89 -12.71 -17.47
C GLY A 166 19.88 -11.64 -17.87
N ASP A 167 19.49 -11.63 -19.15
CA ASP A 167 18.54 -10.64 -19.65
C ASP A 167 17.10 -10.95 -19.22
N PHE A 168 16.76 -12.23 -19.02
CA PHE A 168 15.48 -12.72 -18.49
C PHE A 168 15.63 -13.38 -17.12
N GLN A 169 16.75 -13.13 -16.45
CA GLN A 169 17.08 -13.79 -15.19
C GLN A 169 17.65 -12.81 -14.18
N LEU A 170 17.07 -12.84 -12.98
CA LEU A 170 17.57 -12.10 -11.83
C LEU A 170 17.67 -13.03 -10.62
N SER A 171 18.53 -12.66 -9.67
CA SER A 171 18.61 -13.35 -8.40
C SER A 171 18.39 -12.40 -7.23
N VAL A 172 17.77 -12.88 -6.17
CA VAL A 172 17.52 -12.17 -4.91
C VAL A 172 18.00 -13.01 -3.73
N PRO A 173 18.23 -12.40 -2.54
CA PRO A 173 18.40 -13.16 -1.32
C PRO A 173 17.22 -14.10 -1.10
N HIS A 174 17.51 -15.34 -0.72
CA HIS A 174 16.48 -16.32 -0.46
C HIS A 174 15.58 -15.88 0.72
N LEU A 175 14.27 -16.04 0.56
CA LEU A 175 13.25 -15.84 1.58
C LEU A 175 12.56 -17.18 1.88
N SER A 176 12.22 -17.42 3.14
CA SER A 176 11.52 -18.64 3.57
C SER A 176 10.17 -18.86 2.87
N GLU A 177 9.54 -17.78 2.45
CA GLU A 177 8.28 -17.73 1.73
C GLU A 177 8.38 -18.40 0.35
N PHE A 178 9.58 -18.51 -0.22
CA PHE A 178 9.81 -19.21 -1.49
C PHE A 178 9.70 -20.74 -1.36
N ASP A 179 9.81 -21.26 -0.14
CA ASP A 179 9.68 -22.69 0.13
C ASP A 179 8.26 -23.09 0.57
N ASP A 180 7.35 -22.11 0.71
CA ASP A 180 5.96 -22.33 1.10
C ASP A 180 5.10 -22.71 -0.12
N PRO A 181 4.65 -23.97 -0.25
CA PRO A 181 3.88 -24.42 -1.41
C PRO A 181 2.50 -23.78 -1.51
N MET A 182 2.01 -23.11 -0.46
CA MET A 182 0.76 -22.33 -0.54
C MET A 182 0.97 -20.94 -1.17
N ARG A 183 2.22 -20.46 -1.23
CA ARG A 183 2.59 -19.16 -1.82
C ARG A 183 3.25 -19.32 -3.18
N VAL A 184 4.01 -20.40 -3.32
CA VAL A 184 4.87 -20.68 -4.47
C VAL A 184 4.67 -22.13 -4.91
N ASP A 185 3.80 -22.32 -5.89
CA ASP A 185 3.63 -23.58 -6.61
C ASP A 185 3.82 -23.36 -8.13
N LEU A 186 4.99 -23.76 -8.63
CA LEU A 186 5.34 -23.74 -10.05
C LEU A 186 5.18 -25.11 -10.72
N SER A 187 4.58 -26.09 -10.02
CA SER A 187 4.47 -27.47 -10.49
C SER A 187 3.30 -27.71 -11.46
N SER A 188 2.31 -26.81 -11.49
CA SER A 188 1.12 -26.93 -12.33
C SER A 188 0.89 -25.69 -13.19
N ALA A 189 0.68 -25.90 -14.49
CA ALA A 189 0.31 -24.85 -15.44
C ALA A 189 -1.13 -24.34 -15.26
N THR A 190 -1.96 -24.98 -14.42
CA THR A 190 -3.32 -24.51 -14.12
C THR A 190 -3.36 -23.54 -12.95
N ILE A 191 -2.29 -23.46 -12.17
CA ILE A 191 -2.15 -22.48 -11.10
C ILE A 191 -1.59 -21.21 -11.72
N GLU A 192 -2.12 -20.08 -11.31
CA GLU A 192 -1.67 -18.79 -11.79
C GLU A 192 -0.17 -18.56 -11.50
N PRO A 193 0.62 -18.06 -12.46
CA PRO A 193 2.04 -17.82 -12.22
C PRO A 193 2.26 -16.68 -11.22
N ILE A 194 3.37 -16.77 -10.49
CA ILE A 194 3.83 -15.71 -9.59
C ILE A 194 4.14 -14.47 -10.41
N ARG A 195 3.76 -13.30 -9.90
CA ARG A 195 4.12 -12.02 -10.53
C ARG A 195 5.37 -11.47 -9.90
N LEU A 196 6.24 -10.92 -10.74
CA LEU A 196 7.45 -10.22 -10.33
C LEU A 196 7.45 -8.83 -10.95
N VAL A 197 7.54 -7.82 -10.10
CA VAL A 197 7.81 -6.44 -10.53
C VAL A 197 9.30 -6.20 -10.40
N PHE A 198 9.96 -5.90 -11.51
CA PHE A 198 11.33 -5.39 -11.53
C PHE A 198 11.29 -3.87 -11.64
N CYS A 199 11.96 -3.16 -10.73
CA CYS A 199 11.88 -1.70 -10.68
C CYS A 199 13.17 -1.04 -10.19
N GLY A 200 13.30 0.26 -10.44
CA GLY A 200 14.33 1.10 -9.81
C GLY A 200 14.11 1.27 -8.30
N SER A 201 15.16 1.68 -7.58
CA SER A 201 15.04 1.96 -6.13
C SER A 201 14.29 3.24 -5.79
N THR A 202 14.25 4.20 -6.70
CA THR A 202 13.47 5.44 -6.57
C THR A 202 12.00 5.09 -6.75
N ARG A 203 11.14 5.55 -5.83
CA ARG A 203 9.69 5.27 -5.77
C ARG A 203 9.00 5.49 -7.12
N HIS A 204 8.89 4.44 -7.92
CA HIS A 204 8.09 4.43 -9.14
C HIS A 204 6.95 3.39 -9.09
N VAL A 205 6.71 2.85 -7.91
CA VAL A 205 5.51 2.08 -7.61
C VAL A 205 4.59 2.94 -6.76
N TYR A 206 3.28 2.76 -6.89
CA TYR A 206 2.31 3.53 -6.11
C TYR A 206 1.90 2.75 -4.88
N ASP A 207 2.34 3.20 -3.72
CA ASP A 207 1.83 2.70 -2.44
C ASP A 207 0.39 3.21 -2.24
N ALA A 208 -0.55 2.31 -1.99
CA ALA A 208 -1.96 2.63 -1.80
C ALA A 208 -2.61 1.80 -0.68
N ILE A 209 -3.74 2.29 -0.20
CA ILE A 209 -4.62 1.62 0.77
C ILE A 209 -5.94 1.37 0.04
N VAL A 210 -6.39 0.11 0.02
CA VAL A 210 -7.68 -0.26 -0.56
C VAL A 210 -8.80 0.46 0.18
N GLU A 211 -9.61 1.23 -0.54
CA GLU A 211 -10.81 1.86 -0.02
C GLU A 211 -12.02 0.97 -0.28
N GLU A 212 -12.16 0.47 -1.50
CA GLU A 212 -13.31 -0.31 -1.93
C GLU A 212 -12.90 -1.35 -2.98
N ILE A 213 -13.58 -2.50 -2.92
CA ILE A 213 -13.54 -3.53 -3.95
C ILE A 213 -14.99 -3.83 -4.31
N ALA A 214 -15.36 -3.56 -5.57
CA ALA A 214 -16.72 -3.67 -6.07
C ALA A 214 -16.80 -4.73 -7.18
N PRO A 215 -17.26 -5.95 -6.86
CA PRO A 215 -17.51 -6.99 -7.86
C PRO A 215 -18.59 -6.56 -8.85
N GLN A 216 -18.36 -6.80 -10.13
CA GLN A 216 -19.24 -6.45 -11.23
C GLN A 216 -20.00 -7.68 -11.75
N SER A 217 -21.07 -7.45 -12.51
CA SER A 217 -21.92 -8.53 -13.03
C SER A 217 -21.27 -9.40 -14.10
N ASP A 218 -20.17 -8.92 -14.71
CA ASP A 218 -19.41 -9.61 -15.74
C ASP A 218 -18.28 -10.50 -15.18
N GLY A 219 -18.09 -10.52 -13.85
CA GLY A 219 -17.04 -11.29 -13.19
C GLY A 219 -15.77 -10.49 -12.87
N THR A 220 -15.68 -9.24 -13.32
CA THR A 220 -14.57 -8.34 -12.96
C THR A 220 -14.77 -7.71 -11.59
N CYS A 221 -13.70 -7.17 -11.02
CA CYS A 221 -13.72 -6.44 -9.76
C CYS A 221 -13.07 -5.07 -9.93
N GLN A 222 -13.84 -4.02 -9.68
CA GLN A 222 -13.30 -2.66 -9.63
C GLN A 222 -12.63 -2.43 -8.27
N VAL A 223 -11.40 -1.92 -8.30
CA VAL A 223 -10.63 -1.57 -7.11
C VAL A 223 -10.48 -0.06 -7.04
N THR A 224 -10.91 0.52 -5.93
CA THR A 224 -10.63 1.92 -5.58
C THR A 224 -9.67 1.93 -4.41
N ALA A 225 -8.55 2.63 -4.56
CA ALA A 225 -7.54 2.78 -3.52
C ALA A 225 -7.14 4.24 -3.36
N LYS A 226 -6.69 4.60 -2.17
CA LYS A 226 -6.15 5.93 -1.88
C LYS A 226 -4.66 5.84 -1.61
N GLU A 227 -3.92 6.88 -1.94
CA GLU A 227 -2.49 6.97 -1.67
C GLU A 227 -2.14 6.59 -0.24
N TYR A 228 -1.06 5.83 -0.08
CA TYR A 228 -0.44 5.56 1.20
C TYR A 228 0.78 6.48 1.37
N LEU A 229 0.84 7.19 2.50
CA LEU A 229 2.02 7.91 2.93
C LEU A 229 2.38 7.50 4.36
N GLU A 230 3.67 7.29 4.61
CA GLU A 230 4.18 6.99 5.94
C GLU A 230 3.88 8.13 6.94
N SER A 231 3.88 9.37 6.45
CA SER A 231 3.54 10.56 7.23
C SER A 231 2.14 10.54 7.84
N PHE A 232 1.21 9.71 7.34
CA PHE A 232 -0.08 9.53 7.99
C PHE A 232 0.05 8.95 9.40
N TYR A 233 1.08 8.13 9.64
CA TYR A 233 1.27 7.37 10.86
C TYR A 233 2.32 8.00 11.78
N GLN A 234 2.85 9.19 11.46
CA GLN A 234 3.98 9.80 12.17
C GLN A 234 3.68 10.13 13.66
N TYR A 235 2.40 10.16 14.05
CA TYR A 235 1.96 10.44 15.43
C TYR A 235 1.47 9.19 16.16
N ASP A 236 1.60 7.99 15.58
CA ASP A 236 1.07 6.76 16.16
C ASP A 236 1.70 6.39 17.51
N ASP A 237 2.92 6.85 17.78
CA ASP A 237 3.62 6.67 19.05
C ASP A 237 3.62 7.94 19.92
N ALA A 238 2.86 8.98 19.55
CA ALA A 238 2.85 10.26 20.24
C ALA A 238 2.02 10.22 21.54
N THR A 239 2.47 10.99 22.53
CA THR A 239 1.70 11.31 23.74
C THR A 239 0.94 12.62 23.51
N TYR A 240 -0.29 12.72 24.05
CA TYR A 240 -1.08 13.94 23.90
C TYR A 240 -0.38 15.13 24.56
N PRO A 241 -0.02 16.20 23.80
CA PRO A 241 0.69 17.35 24.37
C PRO A 241 -0.18 18.26 25.24
N GLY A 242 -1.50 18.02 25.28
CA GLY A 242 -2.48 18.93 25.88
C GLY A 242 -3.11 19.85 24.84
N ASP A 243 -4.19 20.53 25.23
CA ASP A 243 -4.85 21.50 24.37
C ASP A 243 -3.90 22.66 24.07
N ALA A 244 -3.62 22.90 22.79
CA ALA A 244 -2.99 24.15 22.36
C ALA A 244 -3.93 25.32 22.74
N ALA A 245 -3.37 26.34 23.40
CA ALA A 245 -4.07 27.55 23.83
C ALA A 245 -4.36 28.50 22.66
#